data_AF-A0A0V0XH91-F1
#
_entry.id   AF-A0A0V0XH91-F1
#
_cell.length_a   1.000
_cell.length_b   1.000
_cell.length_c   1.000
_cell.angle_alpha   90.00
_cell.angle_beta   90.00
_cell.angle_gamma   90.00
#
_symmetry.space_group_name_H-M   'P 1'
#
loop_
_entity.id
_entity.type
_entity.pdbx_description
1 polymer ?
#
loop_
_entity_poly.entity_id
_entity_poly.type
_entity_poly.pdbx_seq_one_letter_code
_entity_poly.pdbx_strand_id
1 'polypeptide(L)'
;MADQPEDLVSVSFFLEKNKAAQPLPFRPNNLLSPTCTQLPVRNQDFNNEGDDDSFPRRKGSLQASMMREDKCGNFPLRLITVMVKVSKFLDRKRTLVDRLRQKNESAERLHLEFGNCYQPDFQILYARLVNKLAKLNEQMESYLKLVAEYGSTLLPHLTEVTLTSRPETLRKFCLSRATQLVKQCIPPGMDHGLDQGAVELVVSMCALLLQLRSLGQQQTLSAYDVRLVNKVLVEIKDHLEPKVRQSFEDSVEVAIRRVTMSLTNNQCCSGMPLAS
;
A
#
# COMPACT_ATOMS: atom_id res chain seq x y z
N MET A 1 -40.96 20.58 8.55
CA MET A 1 -39.84 20.14 7.70
C MET A 1 -39.01 19.21 8.56
N ALA A 2 -39.08 17.91 8.31
CA ALA A 2 -38.39 16.91 9.10
C ALA A 2 -36.95 16.76 8.58
N ASP A 3 -36.01 17.03 9.48
CA ASP A 3 -34.57 16.91 9.30
C ASP A 3 -34.22 15.41 9.15
N GLN A 4 -33.73 15.00 7.98
CA GLN A 4 -33.24 13.64 7.76
C GLN A 4 -31.80 13.55 8.26
N PRO A 5 -31.47 12.69 9.23
CA PRO A 5 -30.10 12.52 9.69
C PRO A 5 -29.25 11.90 8.57
N GLU A 6 -28.09 12.51 8.32
CA GLU A 6 -27.08 12.00 7.38
C GLU A 6 -26.76 10.54 7.68
N ASP A 7 -26.93 9.68 6.67
CA ASP A 7 -26.78 8.23 6.76
C ASP A 7 -25.29 7.88 6.93
N LEU A 8 -24.81 7.97 8.17
CA LEU A 8 -23.44 7.62 8.54
C LEU A 8 -23.28 6.10 8.40
N VAL A 9 -22.62 5.70 7.33
CA VAL A 9 -22.23 4.31 7.07
C VAL A 9 -21.62 3.68 8.33
N SER A 10 -22.28 2.65 8.86
CA SER A 10 -21.88 2.04 10.13
C SER A 10 -20.45 1.50 10.09
N VAL A 11 -19.74 1.54 11.23
CA VAL A 11 -18.42 0.90 11.38
C VAL A 11 -18.47 -0.58 10.97
N SER A 12 -19.60 -1.24 11.21
CA SER A 12 -19.88 -2.61 10.77
C SER A 12 -19.74 -2.77 9.26
N PHE A 13 -20.23 -1.81 8.46
CA PHE A 13 -20.09 -1.83 7.01
C PHE A 13 -18.62 -1.74 6.57
N PHE A 14 -17.80 -0.94 7.24
CA PHE A 14 -16.37 -0.86 6.93
C PHE A 14 -15.63 -2.15 7.31
N LEU A 15 -15.96 -2.76 8.45
CA LEU A 15 -15.42 -4.06 8.88
C LEU A 15 -15.87 -5.20 7.94
N GLU A 16 -17.13 -5.19 7.52
CA GLU A 16 -17.70 -6.16 6.56
C GLU A 16 -17.03 -6.04 5.18
N LYS A 17 -16.84 -4.81 4.68
CA LYS A 17 -16.12 -4.56 3.43
C LYS A 17 -14.66 -4.97 3.50
N ASN A 18 -14.02 -4.82 4.67
CA ASN A 18 -12.65 -5.28 4.90
C ASN A 18 -12.57 -6.82 4.96
N LYS A 19 -13.53 -7.48 5.60
CA LYS A 19 -13.68 -8.95 5.58
C LYS A 19 -13.90 -9.49 4.17
N ALA A 20 -14.80 -8.88 3.41
CA ALA A 20 -15.08 -9.25 2.02
C ALA A 20 -13.87 -9.00 1.09
N ALA A 21 -12.99 -8.08 1.46
CA ALA A 21 -11.76 -7.86 0.74
C ALA A 21 -10.73 -8.96 0.99
N GLN A 22 -10.78 -9.79 2.06
CA GLN A 22 -9.76 -10.81 2.34
C GLN A 22 -9.63 -11.84 1.19
N PRO A 23 -8.42 -12.36 0.87
CA PRO A 23 -8.31 -13.53 0.01
C PRO A 23 -9.00 -14.66 0.78
N LEU A 24 -10.12 -15.19 0.28
CA LEU A 24 -10.71 -16.40 0.84
C LEU A 24 -9.64 -17.51 0.73
N PRO A 25 -9.03 -18.01 1.82
CA PRO A 25 -8.67 -19.41 1.79
C PRO A 25 -10.01 -20.15 1.72
N PHE A 26 -10.13 -21.11 0.80
CA PHE A 26 -11.28 -22.00 0.74
C PHE A 26 -11.73 -22.38 2.16
N ARG A 27 -12.97 -22.02 2.53
CA ARG A 27 -13.55 -22.31 3.85
C ARG A 27 -13.53 -23.83 4.11
N PRO A 28 -12.94 -24.32 5.21
CA PRO A 28 -13.55 -25.41 5.95
C PRO A 28 -14.59 -24.80 6.90
N ASN A 29 -15.77 -25.41 6.96
CA ASN A 29 -16.80 -25.10 7.95
C ASN A 29 -16.20 -25.02 9.36
N ASN A 30 -16.55 -23.99 10.13
CA ASN A 30 -17.07 -24.20 11.48
C ASN A 30 -17.74 -22.94 12.01
N LEU A 31 -18.96 -23.18 12.49
CA LEU A 31 -19.83 -22.29 13.24
C LEU A 31 -19.13 -21.92 14.56
N LEU A 32 -19.17 -20.64 14.94
CA LEU A 32 -19.40 -20.15 16.31
C LEU A 32 -19.11 -18.64 16.36
N SER A 33 -20.15 -17.89 16.72
CA SER A 33 -20.16 -16.53 17.26
C SER A 33 -21.19 -16.58 18.41
N PRO A 34 -21.34 -15.56 19.28
CA PRO A 34 -20.49 -14.42 19.65
C PRO A 34 -20.26 -14.39 21.18
N THR A 35 -19.54 -13.40 21.72
CA THR A 35 -20.07 -12.57 22.84
C THR A 35 -19.34 -11.23 22.88
N CYS A 36 -20.15 -10.17 22.79
CA CYS A 36 -19.80 -8.76 22.99
C CYS A 36 -20.01 -8.43 24.48
N THR A 37 -19.13 -7.62 25.08
CA THR A 37 -19.40 -7.04 26.41
C THR A 37 -19.12 -5.54 26.35
N GLN A 38 -20.21 -4.77 26.47
CA GLN A 38 -20.23 -3.32 26.65
C GLN A 38 -19.86 -2.95 28.09
N LEU A 39 -19.44 -1.69 28.33
CA LEU A 39 -19.69 -0.83 29.52
C LEU A 39 -18.73 0.40 29.49
N PRO A 40 -18.98 1.51 30.23
CA PRO A 40 -19.86 2.61 29.86
C PRO A 40 -19.12 3.97 29.69
N VAL A 41 -19.78 4.91 29.00
CA VAL A 41 -19.33 6.29 28.71
C VAL A 41 -19.50 7.18 29.94
N ARG A 42 -18.48 8.00 30.25
CA ARG A 42 -18.58 9.14 31.19
C ARG A 42 -18.21 10.43 30.44
N ASN A 43 -19.20 11.28 30.22
CA ASN A 43 -19.04 12.60 29.62
C ASN A 43 -18.24 13.53 30.55
N GLN A 44 -17.24 14.22 30.00
CA GLN A 44 -16.73 15.46 30.56
C GLN A 44 -16.48 16.45 29.42
N ASP A 45 -17.17 17.58 29.52
CA ASP A 45 -17.07 18.77 28.68
C ASP A 45 -15.67 19.39 28.76
N PHE A 46 -15.10 19.77 27.61
CA PHE A 46 -14.02 20.75 27.56
C PHE A 46 -14.15 21.65 26.33
N ASN A 47 -14.66 22.85 26.59
CA ASN A 47 -14.32 24.05 25.84
C ASN A 47 -12.89 24.47 26.24
N ASN A 48 -11.97 24.57 25.28
CA ASN A 48 -11.20 25.80 25.05
C ASN A 48 -10.24 25.67 23.87
N GLU A 49 -10.27 26.71 23.03
CA GLU A 49 -9.31 27.05 21.99
C GLU A 49 -7.91 27.31 22.57
N GLY A 50 -6.87 26.90 21.85
CA GLY A 50 -5.48 27.13 22.19
C GLY A 50 -4.54 26.62 21.10
N ASP A 51 -4.13 27.54 20.23
CA ASP A 51 -3.12 27.39 19.18
C ASP A 51 -1.72 27.28 19.84
N ASP A 52 -1.03 26.13 19.73
CA ASP A 52 0.41 26.05 20.01
C ASP A 52 1.10 24.98 19.16
N ASP A 53 1.95 25.45 18.25
CA ASP A 53 2.68 24.69 17.24
C ASP A 53 4.10 24.38 17.76
N SER A 54 4.28 23.33 18.57
CA SER A 54 5.60 22.69 18.83
C SER A 54 5.48 21.44 19.71
N PHE A 55 5.67 20.24 19.14
CA PHE A 55 5.81 19.01 19.93
C PHE A 55 7.28 18.67 20.17
N PRO A 56 7.73 18.47 21.42
CA PRO A 56 9.11 18.10 21.72
C PRO A 56 9.38 16.63 21.35
N ARG A 57 10.48 16.39 20.63
CA ARG A 57 11.10 15.07 20.45
C ARG A 57 11.59 14.54 21.81
N ARG A 58 10.75 13.90 22.61
CA ARG A 58 11.20 13.06 23.73
C ARG A 58 11.32 11.62 23.28
N LYS A 59 12.55 11.08 23.28
CA LYS A 59 12.86 9.65 23.25
C LYS A 59 12.44 9.05 24.59
N GLY A 60 11.15 8.76 24.76
CA GLY A 60 10.60 7.98 25.86
C GLY A 60 9.82 6.81 25.28
N SER A 61 9.88 5.65 25.92
CA SER A 61 9.10 4.46 25.54
C SER A 61 7.62 4.83 25.32
N LEU A 62 7.14 4.67 24.09
CA LEU A 62 5.77 4.98 23.68
C LEU A 62 4.71 4.24 24.51
N GLN A 63 5.06 3.09 25.09
CA GLN A 63 4.18 2.33 25.98
C GLN A 63 3.75 3.12 27.21
N ALA A 64 4.62 3.96 27.77
CA ALA A 64 4.29 4.79 28.93
C ALA A 64 3.51 6.07 28.53
N SER A 65 3.65 6.53 27.29
CA SER A 65 2.91 7.70 26.78
C SER A 65 1.46 7.36 26.44
N MET A 66 1.19 6.15 25.95
CA MET A 66 -0.16 5.70 25.56
C MET A 66 -1.16 5.62 26.73
N MET A 67 -0.69 5.46 27.97
CA MET A 67 -1.56 5.40 29.15
C MET A 67 -2.06 6.79 29.62
N ARG A 68 -1.49 7.89 29.11
CA ARG A 68 -1.88 9.27 29.45
C ARG A 68 -2.12 10.15 28.21
N GLU A 69 -2.45 9.55 27.08
CA GLU A 69 -2.72 10.27 25.85
C GLU A 69 -4.22 10.46 25.69
N ASP A 70 -4.66 11.68 25.39
CA ASP A 70 -6.04 11.98 25.03
C ASP A 70 -6.49 11.02 23.93
N LYS A 71 -7.72 10.50 24.04
CA LYS A 71 -8.27 9.53 23.08
C LYS A 71 -9.47 10.14 22.37
N CYS A 72 -9.63 9.80 21.11
CA CYS A 72 -10.87 10.01 20.37
C CYS A 72 -11.40 8.63 19.99
N GLY A 73 -12.48 8.20 20.66
CA GLY A 73 -12.94 6.81 20.62
C GLY A 73 -11.87 5.84 21.15
N ASN A 74 -11.59 4.79 20.38
CA ASN A 74 -10.60 3.75 20.73
C ASN A 74 -9.18 4.07 20.28
N PHE A 75 -8.93 5.24 19.69
CA PHE A 75 -7.64 5.60 19.11
C PHE A 75 -6.97 6.76 19.87
N PRO A 76 -5.63 6.75 19.99
CA PRO A 76 -4.89 7.89 20.53
C PRO A 76 -5.07 9.13 19.65
N LEU A 77 -5.39 10.28 20.25
CA LEU A 77 -5.62 11.54 19.54
C LEU A 77 -4.41 11.97 18.71
N ARG A 78 -3.20 11.67 19.20
CA ARG A 78 -1.95 11.95 18.47
C ARG A 78 -1.84 11.17 17.18
N LEU A 79 -2.29 9.91 17.12
CA LEU A 79 -2.34 9.15 15.88
C LEU A 79 -3.28 9.81 14.87
N ILE A 80 -4.49 10.17 15.31
CA ILE A 80 -5.47 10.83 14.44
C ILE A 80 -4.90 12.14 13.90
N THR A 81 -4.26 12.94 14.76
CA THR A 81 -3.60 14.19 14.37
C THR A 81 -2.52 13.95 13.32
N VAL A 82 -1.67 12.94 13.52
CA VAL A 82 -0.64 12.55 12.54
C VAL A 82 -1.28 12.12 11.22
N MET A 83 -2.35 11.33 11.23
CA MET A 83 -3.05 10.89 10.02
C MET A 83 -3.66 12.08 9.25
N VAL A 84 -4.32 13.01 9.95
CA VAL A 84 -4.86 14.25 9.35
C VAL A 84 -3.74 15.09 8.73
N LYS A 85 -2.59 15.22 9.42
CA LYS A 85 -1.41 15.92 8.88
C LYS A 85 -0.89 15.24 7.61
N VAL A 86 -0.78 13.91 7.59
CA VAL A 86 -0.37 13.15 6.39
C VAL A 86 -1.33 13.40 5.23
N SER A 87 -2.65 13.37 5.46
CA SER A 87 -3.65 13.69 4.43
C SER A 87 -3.45 15.11 3.87
N LYS A 88 -3.28 16.11 4.74
CA LYS A 88 -2.99 17.49 4.30
C LYS A 88 -1.68 17.60 3.52
N PHE A 89 -0.65 16.85 3.90
CA PHE A 89 0.61 16.80 3.12
C PHE A 89 0.41 16.16 1.75
N LEU A 90 -0.40 15.10 1.63
CA LEU A 90 -0.72 14.48 0.35
C LEU A 90 -1.41 15.46 -0.59
N ASP A 91 -2.40 16.21 -0.11
CA ASP A 91 -3.10 17.20 -0.92
C ASP A 91 -2.16 18.31 -1.39
N ARG A 92 -1.34 18.84 -0.47
CA ARG A 92 -0.34 19.86 -0.81
C ARG A 92 0.71 19.31 -1.80
N LYS A 93 1.12 18.04 -1.66
CA LYS A 93 2.04 17.38 -2.58
C LYS A 93 1.44 17.27 -3.97
N ARG A 94 0.17 16.87 -4.09
CA ARG A 94 -0.57 16.82 -5.37
C ARG A 94 -0.52 18.17 -6.06
N THR A 95 -0.89 19.25 -5.37
CA THR A 95 -0.83 20.61 -5.93
C THR A 95 0.57 21.02 -6.39
N LEU A 96 1.62 20.68 -5.64
CA LEU A 96 3.00 20.99 -6.05
C LEU A 96 3.45 20.18 -7.27
N VAL A 97 3.07 18.90 -7.34
CA VAL A 97 3.35 18.03 -8.50
C VAL A 97 2.62 18.53 -9.74
N ASP A 98 1.35 18.93 -9.61
CA ASP A 98 0.57 19.49 -10.73
C ASP A 98 1.21 20.78 -11.25
N ARG A 99 1.64 21.67 -10.34
CA ARG A 99 2.38 22.89 -10.72
C ARG A 99 3.71 22.57 -11.39
N LEU A 100 4.41 21.53 -10.95
CA LEU A 100 5.68 21.11 -11.54
C LEU A 100 5.45 20.56 -12.95
N ARG A 101 4.38 19.79 -13.14
CA ARG A 101 3.95 19.31 -14.45
C ARG A 101 3.63 20.47 -15.40
N GLN A 102 2.84 21.45 -14.97
CA GLN A 102 2.55 22.65 -15.77
C GLN A 102 3.82 23.42 -16.14
N LYS A 103 4.79 23.49 -15.21
CA LYS A 103 6.10 24.11 -15.48
C LYS A 103 6.94 23.29 -16.45
N ASN A 104 6.89 21.97 -16.40
CA ASN A 104 7.55 21.11 -17.40
C ASN A 104 6.93 21.31 -18.79
N GLU A 105 5.61 21.31 -18.90
CA GLU A 105 4.91 21.57 -20.17
C GLU A 105 5.26 22.96 -20.73
N SER A 106 5.37 23.96 -19.86
CA SER A 106 5.84 25.30 -20.26
C SER A 106 7.31 25.30 -20.70
N ALA A 107 8.17 24.54 -20.02
CA ALA A 107 9.58 24.40 -20.38
C ALA A 107 9.74 23.73 -21.74
N GLU A 108 8.99 22.66 -22.01
CA GLU A 108 8.95 21.98 -23.30
C GLU A 108 8.55 22.96 -24.42
N ARG A 109 7.52 23.79 -24.20
CA ARG A 109 7.12 24.81 -25.17
C ARG A 109 8.22 25.86 -25.41
N LEU A 110 8.82 26.38 -24.34
CA LEU A 110 9.92 27.35 -24.45
C LEU A 110 11.14 26.77 -25.14
N HIS A 111 11.42 25.48 -24.91
CA HIS A 111 12.50 24.76 -25.55
C HIS A 111 12.31 24.67 -27.07
N LEU A 112 11.07 24.45 -27.53
CA LEU A 112 10.74 24.44 -28.95
C LEU A 112 10.85 25.83 -29.60
N GLU A 113 10.53 26.90 -28.87
CA GLU A 113 10.48 28.27 -29.40
C GLU A 113 11.83 29.00 -29.36
N PHE A 114 12.62 28.80 -28.29
CA PHE A 114 13.87 29.54 -28.03
C PHE A 114 15.10 28.62 -27.83
N GLY A 115 14.96 27.31 -28.00
CA GLY A 115 16.03 26.33 -27.75
C GLY A 115 16.37 26.16 -26.26
N ASN A 116 17.61 25.79 -25.95
CA ASN A 116 18.06 25.48 -24.57
C ASN A 116 18.29 26.69 -23.65
N CYS A 117 17.84 27.89 -24.01
CA CYS A 117 18.05 29.11 -23.22
C CYS A 117 16.80 29.47 -22.40
N TYR A 118 16.76 29.05 -21.14
CA TYR A 118 15.68 29.42 -20.21
C TYR A 118 15.99 30.72 -19.47
N GLN A 119 15.00 31.62 -19.36
CA GLN A 119 15.10 32.84 -18.57
C GLN A 119 15.47 32.54 -17.10
N PRO A 120 16.35 33.34 -16.46
CA PRO A 120 16.83 33.07 -15.10
C PRO A 120 15.68 33.03 -14.08
N ASP A 121 14.67 33.88 -14.23
CA ASP A 121 13.49 33.89 -13.37
C ASP A 121 12.71 32.56 -13.43
N PHE A 122 12.63 31.95 -14.62
CA PHE A 122 12.00 30.65 -14.79
C PHE A 122 12.77 29.57 -14.03
N GLN A 123 14.09 29.55 -14.15
CA GLN A 123 14.97 28.60 -13.46
C GLN A 123 14.85 28.75 -11.92
N ILE A 124 14.83 29.99 -11.41
CA ILE A 124 14.68 30.27 -9.97
C ILE A 124 13.32 29.76 -9.46
N LEU A 125 12.23 30.03 -10.18
CA LEU A 125 10.90 29.57 -9.79
C LEU A 125 10.79 28.04 -9.84
N TYR A 126 11.38 27.42 -10.86
CA TYR A 126 11.43 25.97 -11.00
C TYR A 126 12.21 25.33 -9.85
N ALA A 127 13.43 25.81 -9.57
CA ALA A 127 14.27 25.33 -8.47
C ALA A 127 13.56 25.50 -7.11
N ARG A 128 12.89 26.64 -6.89
CA ARG A 128 12.11 26.89 -5.67
C ARG A 128 10.95 25.89 -5.52
N LEU A 129 10.29 25.52 -6.62
CA LEU A 129 9.22 24.54 -6.63
C LEU A 129 9.73 23.13 -6.28
N VAL A 130 10.83 22.70 -6.90
CA VAL A 130 11.49 21.42 -6.61
C VAL A 130 11.94 21.37 -5.15
N ASN A 131 12.53 22.45 -4.63
CA ASN A 131 13.00 22.52 -3.25
C ASN A 131 11.84 22.49 -2.24
N LYS A 132 10.71 23.15 -2.54
CA LYS A 132 9.47 23.03 -1.74
C LYS A 132 8.96 21.59 -1.70
N LEU A 133 8.99 20.89 -2.84
CA LEU A 133 8.57 19.49 -2.93
C LEU A 133 9.51 18.56 -2.12
N ALA A 134 10.82 18.80 -2.18
CA ALA A 134 11.81 18.05 -1.40
C ALA A 134 11.60 18.21 0.11
N LYS A 135 11.43 19.44 0.60
CA LYS A 135 11.14 19.72 2.02
C LYS A 135 9.84 19.07 2.48
N LEU A 136 8.80 19.12 1.65
CA LEU A 136 7.53 18.46 1.95
C LEU A 136 7.70 16.94 2.07
N ASN A 137 8.49 16.32 1.19
CA ASN A 137 8.77 14.88 1.25
C ASN A 137 9.48 14.50 2.56
N GLU A 138 10.49 15.28 2.97
CA GLU A 138 11.22 15.04 4.23
C GLU A 138 10.29 15.12 5.45
N GLN A 139 9.45 16.17 5.51
CA GLN A 139 8.45 16.32 6.57
C GLN A 139 7.47 15.15 6.56
N MET A 140 6.92 14.82 5.40
CA MET A 140 5.94 13.74 5.24
C MET A 140 6.53 12.39 5.64
N GLU A 141 7.80 12.11 5.32
CA GLU A 141 8.48 10.87 5.72
C GLU A 141 8.52 10.71 7.24
N SER A 142 8.77 11.80 7.98
CA SER A 142 8.75 11.76 9.45
C SER A 142 7.39 11.38 10.02
N TYR A 143 6.30 11.91 9.44
CA TYR A 143 4.93 11.56 9.86
C TYR A 143 4.55 10.14 9.44
N LEU A 144 4.96 9.68 8.24
CA LEU A 144 4.72 8.31 7.81
C LEU A 144 5.44 7.28 8.70
N LYS A 145 6.66 7.59 9.18
CA LYS A 145 7.37 6.76 10.18
C LYS A 145 6.57 6.64 11.48
N LEU A 146 6.00 7.75 11.97
CA LEU A 146 5.12 7.73 13.14
C LEU A 146 3.86 6.88 12.89
N VAL A 147 3.22 7.01 11.73
CA VAL A 147 2.07 6.14 11.38
C VAL A 147 2.46 4.67 11.38
N ALA A 148 3.63 4.31 10.82
CA ALA A 148 4.11 2.94 10.81
C ALA A 148 4.42 2.38 12.22
N GLU A 149 4.97 3.23 13.09
CA GLU A 149 5.24 2.91 14.50
C GLU A 149 3.95 2.70 15.30
N TYR A 150 2.97 3.59 15.15
CA TYR A 150 1.62 3.40 15.71
C TYR A 150 0.95 2.16 15.16
N GLY A 151 1.05 1.92 13.86
CA GLY A 151 0.58 0.69 13.21
C GLY A 151 1.16 -0.53 13.91
N SER A 152 2.47 -0.61 14.06
CA SER A 152 3.16 -1.75 14.71
C SER A 152 2.76 -1.94 16.18
N THR A 153 2.41 -0.86 16.89
CA THR A 153 2.03 -0.91 18.31
C THR A 153 0.56 -1.27 18.52
N LEU A 154 -0.33 -0.79 17.65
CA LEU A 154 -1.78 -1.04 17.72
C LEU A 154 -2.19 -2.36 17.07
N LEU A 155 -1.43 -2.82 16.08
CA LEU A 155 -1.66 -4.05 15.33
C LEU A 155 -1.90 -5.30 16.18
N PRO A 156 -1.11 -5.60 17.22
CA PRO A 156 -1.33 -6.77 18.07
C PRO A 156 -2.67 -6.76 18.81
N HIS A 157 -3.27 -5.58 18.99
CA HIS A 157 -4.56 -5.39 19.64
C HIS A 157 -5.74 -5.42 18.65
N LEU A 158 -5.47 -5.34 17.34
CA LEU A 158 -6.46 -5.48 16.30
C LEU A 158 -6.41 -6.93 15.81
N THR A 159 -7.44 -7.72 16.09
CA THR A 159 -7.56 -9.15 15.80
C THR A 159 -7.54 -9.52 14.30
N GLU A 160 -7.17 -8.61 13.41
CA GLU A 160 -7.22 -8.77 11.97
C GLU A 160 -5.83 -8.88 11.34
N VAL A 161 -5.68 -9.83 10.40
CA VAL A 161 -4.51 -9.93 9.52
C VAL A 161 -4.32 -8.60 8.82
N THR A 162 -3.14 -8.03 8.99
CA THR A 162 -2.86 -6.67 8.55
C THR A 162 -2.82 -6.59 7.04
N LEU A 163 -3.33 -5.50 6.47
CA LEU A 163 -3.29 -5.27 5.02
C LEU A 163 -1.87 -5.37 4.44
N THR A 164 -0.83 -5.17 5.27
CA THR A 164 0.59 -5.31 4.91
C THR A 164 1.14 -6.73 5.00
N SER A 165 0.58 -7.61 5.85
CA SER A 165 1.00 -9.02 5.95
C SER A 165 0.29 -9.92 4.95
N ARG A 166 -0.86 -9.49 4.44
CA ARG A 166 -1.64 -10.20 3.43
C ARG A 166 -0.86 -10.53 2.14
N PRO A 167 -0.14 -9.58 1.49
CA PRO A 167 0.64 -9.87 0.29
C PRO A 167 1.71 -10.93 0.53
N GLU A 168 2.42 -10.83 1.65
CA GLU A 168 3.48 -11.78 2.04
C GLU A 168 2.92 -13.17 2.38
N THR A 169 1.74 -13.22 3.01
CA THR A 169 1.03 -14.48 3.29
C THR A 169 0.61 -15.16 2.00
N LEU A 170 0.04 -14.40 1.05
CA LEU A 170 -0.30 -14.89 -0.27
C LEU A 170 0.94 -15.42 -1.00
N ARG A 171 2.05 -14.68 -0.96
CA ARG A 171 3.32 -15.12 -1.55
C ARG A 171 3.79 -16.45 -0.97
N LYS A 172 3.81 -16.61 0.35
CA LYS A 172 4.20 -17.88 1.00
C LYS A 172 3.30 -19.04 0.60
N PHE A 173 2.00 -18.80 0.52
CA PHE A 173 1.02 -19.79 0.07
C PHE A 173 1.27 -20.21 -1.39
N CYS A 174 1.43 -19.24 -2.29
CA CYS A 174 1.73 -19.49 -3.70
C CYS A 174 3.05 -20.25 -3.88
N LEU A 175 4.08 -19.89 -3.10
CA LEU A 175 5.36 -20.58 -3.12
C LEU A 175 5.24 -22.03 -2.64
N SER A 176 4.57 -22.26 -1.51
CA SER A 176 4.33 -23.61 -1.00
C SER A 176 3.58 -24.49 -2.02
N ARG A 177 2.53 -23.93 -2.64
CA ARG A 177 1.77 -24.63 -3.68
C ARG A 177 2.60 -24.88 -4.94
N ALA A 178 3.41 -23.93 -5.38
CA ALA A 178 4.31 -24.10 -6.51
C ALA A 178 5.31 -25.25 -6.26
N THR A 179 5.91 -25.30 -5.06
CA THR A 179 6.80 -26.39 -4.67
C THR A 179 6.10 -27.74 -4.72
N GLN A 180 4.85 -27.83 -4.28
CA GLN A 180 4.06 -29.07 -4.36
C GLN A 180 3.78 -29.48 -5.80
N LEU A 181 3.37 -28.53 -6.66
CA LEU A 181 3.10 -28.80 -8.07
C LEU A 181 4.35 -29.29 -8.80
N VAL A 182 5.48 -28.62 -8.62
CA VAL A 182 6.74 -29.02 -9.26
C VAL A 182 7.19 -30.39 -8.78
N LYS A 183 7.08 -30.69 -7.48
CA LYS A 183 7.40 -32.03 -6.94
C LYS A 183 6.52 -33.13 -7.51
N GLN A 184 5.24 -32.87 -7.78
CA GLN A 184 4.33 -33.84 -8.40
C GLN A 184 4.68 -34.11 -9.87
N CYS A 185 5.33 -33.16 -10.55
CA CYS A 185 5.77 -33.32 -11.93
C CYS A 185 7.10 -34.09 -12.05
N ILE A 186 7.89 -34.20 -10.97
CA ILE A 186 9.14 -34.95 -10.98
C ILE A 186 8.82 -36.42 -10.75
N PRO A 187 9.20 -37.34 -11.66
CA PRO A 187 8.97 -38.76 -11.49
C PRO A 187 9.68 -39.30 -10.23
N PRO A 188 9.05 -40.23 -9.48
CA PRO A 188 9.68 -40.82 -8.32
C PRO A 188 10.98 -41.53 -8.72
N GLY A 189 12.09 -41.15 -8.07
CA GLY A 189 13.43 -41.71 -8.32
C GLY A 189 14.36 -40.84 -9.19
N MET A 190 13.89 -39.70 -9.70
CA MET A 190 14.71 -38.79 -10.54
C MET A 190 15.19 -37.52 -9.80
N ASP A 191 14.84 -37.37 -8.52
CA ASP A 191 15.14 -36.19 -7.69
C ASP A 191 16.65 -35.90 -7.57
N HIS A 192 17.50 -36.91 -7.65
CA HIS A 192 18.95 -36.77 -7.40
C HIS A 192 19.77 -36.31 -8.61
N GLY A 193 19.18 -36.27 -9.81
CA GLY A 193 19.89 -35.92 -11.05
C GLY A 193 19.53 -34.54 -11.61
N LEU A 194 18.60 -33.83 -10.96
CA LEU A 194 18.13 -32.53 -11.43
C LEU A 194 19.03 -31.40 -10.92
N ASP A 195 19.26 -30.41 -11.77
CA ASP A 195 19.87 -29.17 -11.33
C ASP A 195 18.92 -28.45 -10.36
N GLN A 196 19.33 -28.38 -9.10
CA GLN A 196 18.56 -27.76 -8.03
C GLN A 196 18.28 -26.28 -8.33
N GLY A 197 19.19 -25.58 -9.02
CA GLY A 197 19.00 -24.19 -9.44
C GLY A 197 17.87 -24.05 -10.45
N ALA A 198 17.83 -24.92 -11.47
CA ALA A 198 16.74 -24.97 -12.43
C ALA A 198 15.39 -25.32 -11.77
N VAL A 199 15.36 -26.27 -10.82
CA VAL A 199 14.14 -26.63 -10.09
C VAL A 199 13.61 -25.45 -9.27
N GLU A 200 14.49 -24.74 -8.55
CA GLU A 200 14.13 -23.55 -7.77
C GLU A 200 13.64 -22.40 -8.65
N LEU A 201 14.23 -22.23 -9.84
CA LEU A 201 13.78 -21.26 -10.82
C LEU A 201 12.37 -21.58 -11.33
N VAL A 202 12.10 -22.86 -11.67
CA VAL A 202 10.77 -23.32 -12.11
C VAL A 202 9.73 -23.13 -11.00
N VAL A 203 10.06 -23.46 -9.75
CA VAL A 203 9.21 -23.20 -8.58
C VAL A 203 8.91 -21.70 -8.45
N SER A 204 9.92 -20.84 -8.57
CA SER A 204 9.76 -19.38 -8.45
C SER A 204 8.88 -18.80 -9.56
N MET A 205 9.07 -19.25 -10.80
CA MET A 205 8.22 -18.88 -11.93
C MET A 205 6.77 -19.35 -11.76
N CYS A 206 6.57 -20.59 -11.30
CA CYS A 206 5.25 -21.14 -11.02
C CYS A 206 4.55 -20.37 -9.89
N ALA A 207 5.28 -20.04 -8.81
CA ALA A 207 4.77 -19.23 -7.70
C ALA A 207 4.33 -17.84 -8.17
N LEU A 208 5.10 -17.19 -9.04
CA LEU A 208 4.77 -15.89 -9.62
C LEU A 208 3.48 -15.95 -10.45
N LEU A 209 3.30 -16.98 -11.28
CA LEU A 209 2.07 -17.17 -12.06
C LEU A 209 0.86 -17.45 -11.16
N LEU A 210 1.02 -18.26 -10.11
CA LEU A 210 -0.04 -18.50 -9.12
C LEU A 210 -0.40 -17.21 -8.38
N GLN A 211 0.59 -16.40 -8.03
CA GLN A 211 0.37 -15.11 -7.37
C GLN A 211 -0.40 -14.17 -8.29
N LEU A 212 -0.01 -14.04 -9.56
CA LEU A 212 -0.74 -13.22 -10.54
C LEU A 212 -2.18 -13.69 -10.74
N ARG A 213 -2.40 -15.01 -10.80
CA ARG A 213 -3.75 -15.58 -10.86
C ARG A 213 -4.59 -15.21 -9.64
N SER A 214 -4.04 -15.37 -8.44
CA SER A 214 -4.73 -15.02 -7.20
C SER A 214 -5.01 -13.52 -7.12
N LEU A 215 -4.09 -12.68 -7.58
CA LEU A 215 -4.28 -11.23 -7.67
C LEU A 215 -5.36 -10.83 -8.67
N GLY A 216 -5.45 -11.52 -9.81
CA GLY A 216 -6.50 -11.29 -10.81
C GLY A 216 -7.91 -11.69 -10.35
N GLN A 217 -8.03 -12.51 -9.30
CA GLN A 217 -9.30 -12.88 -8.70
C GLN A 217 -9.75 -11.92 -7.58
N GLN A 218 -8.91 -10.96 -7.19
CA GLN A 218 -9.22 -10.03 -6.11
C GLN A 218 -10.01 -8.83 -6.65
N GLN A 219 -11.01 -8.38 -5.90
CA GLN A 219 -11.84 -7.22 -6.26
C GLN A 219 -11.04 -5.89 -6.21
N THR A 220 -10.02 -5.83 -5.35
CA THR A 220 -9.16 -4.65 -5.18
C THR A 220 -7.71 -5.09 -5.11
N LEU A 221 -6.84 -4.43 -5.86
CA LEU A 221 -5.40 -4.68 -5.87
C LEU A 221 -4.72 -3.55 -5.09
N SER A 222 -3.93 -3.89 -4.08
CA SER A 222 -3.15 -2.89 -3.35
C SER A 222 -1.86 -2.55 -4.11
N ALA A 223 -1.37 -1.32 -3.94
CA ALA A 223 -0.03 -0.94 -4.42
C ALA A 223 1.07 -1.84 -3.82
N TYR A 224 0.84 -2.40 -2.62
CA TYR A 224 1.74 -3.39 -2.01
C TYR A 224 1.81 -4.71 -2.80
N ASP A 225 0.68 -5.17 -3.35
CA ASP A 225 0.65 -6.40 -4.17
C ASP A 225 1.47 -6.23 -5.44
N VAL A 226 1.32 -5.08 -6.11
CA VAL A 226 2.12 -4.70 -7.29
C VAL A 226 3.60 -4.63 -6.95
N ARG A 227 3.96 -4.00 -5.83
CA ARG A 227 5.35 -3.92 -5.38
C ARG A 227 5.94 -5.30 -5.07
N LEU A 228 5.15 -6.20 -4.49
CA LEU A 228 5.60 -7.54 -4.17
C LEU A 228 5.83 -8.38 -5.44
N VAL A 229 4.96 -8.30 -6.43
CA VAL A 229 5.16 -8.93 -7.75
C VAL A 229 6.45 -8.44 -8.41
N ASN A 230 6.69 -7.12 -8.39
CA ASN A 230 7.93 -6.54 -8.93
C ASN A 230 9.17 -7.01 -8.15
N LYS A 231 9.07 -7.16 -6.82
CA LYS A 231 10.15 -7.70 -6.00
C LYS A 231 10.48 -9.15 -6.38
N VAL A 232 9.47 -10.00 -6.56
CA VAL A 232 9.66 -11.40 -7.02
C VAL A 232 10.32 -11.44 -8.40
N LEU A 233 9.91 -10.56 -9.32
CA LEU A 233 10.51 -10.45 -10.65
C LEU A 233 12.01 -10.13 -10.60
N VAL A 234 12.40 -9.17 -9.76
CA VAL A 234 13.81 -8.81 -9.57
C VAL A 234 14.59 -9.97 -8.94
N GLU A 235 14.03 -10.63 -7.93
CA GLU A 235 14.66 -11.79 -7.29
C GLU A 235 14.87 -12.93 -8.30
N ILE A 236 13.90 -13.25 -9.15
CA ILE A 236 14.05 -14.25 -10.21
C ILE A 236 15.16 -13.82 -11.18
N LYS A 237 15.17 -12.54 -11.58
CA LYS A 237 16.17 -12.00 -12.50
C LYS A 237 17.60 -12.06 -11.95
N ASP A 238 17.76 -11.91 -10.63
CA ASP A 238 19.05 -12.01 -9.96
C ASP A 238 19.60 -13.45 -9.93
N HIS A 239 18.73 -14.46 -9.98
CA HIS A 239 19.11 -15.87 -10.08
C HIS A 239 19.45 -16.31 -11.52
N LEU A 240 19.19 -15.48 -12.53
CA LEU A 240 19.47 -15.79 -13.93
C LEU A 240 20.88 -15.37 -14.35
N GLU A 241 21.47 -16.17 -15.24
CA GLU A 241 22.72 -15.79 -15.90
C GLU A 241 22.57 -14.51 -16.73
N PRO A 242 23.63 -13.66 -16.79
CA PRO A 242 23.59 -12.38 -17.48
C PRO A 242 23.25 -12.49 -18.98
N LYS A 243 23.56 -13.63 -19.61
CA LYS A 243 23.24 -13.92 -21.02
C LYS A 243 21.73 -14.06 -21.28
N VAL A 244 20.98 -14.59 -20.31
CA VAL A 244 19.54 -14.88 -20.43
C VAL A 244 18.69 -13.72 -19.91
N ARG A 245 19.29 -12.82 -19.12
CA ARG A 245 18.63 -11.68 -18.49
C ARG A 245 17.89 -10.78 -19.49
N GLN A 246 18.51 -10.45 -20.62
CA GLN A 246 17.86 -9.63 -21.66
C GLN A 246 16.59 -10.28 -22.20
N SER A 247 16.66 -11.59 -22.53
CA SER A 247 15.50 -12.34 -23.03
C SER A 247 14.38 -12.42 -21.98
N PHE A 248 14.72 -12.51 -20.71
CA PHE A 248 13.76 -12.51 -19.60
C PHE A 248 13.07 -11.15 -19.46
N GLU A 249 13.83 -10.05 -19.56
CA GLU A 249 13.27 -8.69 -19.49
C GLU A 249 12.23 -8.46 -20.61
N ASP A 250 12.61 -8.79 -21.84
CA ASP A 250 11.77 -8.56 -23.02
C ASP A 250 10.53 -9.45 -23.07
N SER A 251 10.66 -10.72 -22.65
CA SER A 251 9.59 -11.71 -22.77
C SER A 251 8.70 -11.82 -21.53
N VAL A 252 9.30 -11.79 -20.34
CA VAL A 252 8.61 -12.09 -19.07
C VAL A 252 8.32 -10.82 -18.29
N GLU A 253 9.31 -9.95 -18.10
CA GLU A 253 9.14 -8.75 -17.29
C GLU A 253 8.14 -7.77 -17.93
N VAL A 254 8.25 -7.54 -19.24
CA VAL A 254 7.30 -6.74 -20.01
C VAL A 254 5.89 -7.34 -19.97
N ALA A 255 5.75 -8.66 -20.13
CA ALA A 255 4.45 -9.33 -20.10
C ALA A 255 3.79 -9.18 -18.72
N ILE A 256 4.53 -9.41 -17.63
CA ILE A 256 4.00 -9.29 -16.27
C ILE A 256 3.67 -7.84 -15.91
N ARG A 257 4.49 -6.87 -16.34
CA ARG A 257 4.14 -5.45 -16.19
C ARG A 257 2.83 -5.13 -16.91
N ARG A 258 2.65 -5.62 -18.14
CA ARG A 258 1.40 -5.41 -18.89
C ARG A 258 0.20 -6.00 -18.16
N VAL A 259 0.29 -7.25 -17.70
CA VAL A 259 -0.79 -7.89 -16.91
C VAL A 259 -1.08 -7.08 -15.66
N THR A 260 -0.05 -6.65 -14.94
CA THR A 260 -0.21 -5.89 -13.69
C THR A 260 -0.87 -4.53 -13.93
N MET A 261 -0.51 -3.84 -15.02
CA MET A 261 -1.18 -2.60 -15.46
C MET A 261 -2.64 -2.84 -15.84
N SER A 262 -2.95 -3.95 -16.52
CA SER A 262 -4.34 -4.33 -16.82
C SER A 262 -5.15 -4.60 -15.54
N LEU A 263 -4.57 -5.28 -14.56
CA LEU A 263 -5.20 -5.55 -13.27
C LEU A 263 -5.46 -4.26 -12.46
N THR A 264 -4.58 -3.25 -12.55
CA THR A 264 -4.81 -1.95 -11.93
C THR A 264 -5.84 -1.11 -12.68
N ASN A 265 -5.84 -1.15 -14.02
CA ASN A 265 -6.75 -0.33 -14.84
C ASN A 265 -8.20 -0.82 -14.80
N ASN A 266 -8.43 -2.13 -14.72
CA ASN A 266 -9.78 -2.69 -14.60
C ASN A 266 -10.54 -2.21 -13.34
N GLN A 267 -9.84 -1.72 -12.31
CA GLN A 267 -10.45 -1.16 -11.11
C GLN A 267 -10.97 0.27 -11.30
N CYS A 268 -10.44 1.02 -12.28
CA CYS A 268 -10.95 2.37 -12.58
C CYS A 268 -12.34 2.34 -13.23
N CYS A 269 -12.70 1.24 -13.91
CA CYS A 269 -13.96 1.15 -14.66
C CYS A 269 -15.12 0.55 -13.86
N SER A 270 -14.89 -0.06 -12.69
CA SER A 270 -15.96 -0.69 -11.89
C SER A 270 -16.71 0.28 -10.95
N GLY A 271 -16.45 1.59 -11.06
CA GLY A 271 -17.02 2.63 -10.19
C GLY A 271 -18.05 3.54 -10.85
N MET A 272 -18.44 3.31 -12.11
CA MET A 272 -19.51 4.09 -12.72
C MET A 272 -20.88 3.51 -12.33
N PRO A 273 -21.76 4.26 -11.64
CA PRO A 273 -23.14 3.83 -11.48
C PRO A 273 -23.77 3.78 -12.87
N LEU A 274 -24.40 2.64 -13.18
CA LEU A 274 -25.30 2.53 -14.32
C LEU A 274 -26.39 3.60 -14.11
N ALA A 275 -26.36 4.63 -14.93
CA ALA A 275 -27.45 5.58 -15.05
C ALA A 275 -28.64 4.81 -15.66
N SER A 276 -29.62 4.52 -14.81
CA SER A 276 -31.00 4.23 -15.22
C SER A 276 -31.84 5.48 -15.00
#